data_AF-A0A383BA85-F1
#
_entry.id   AF-A0A383BA85-F1
#
_cell.length_a   1.000
_cell.length_b   1.000
_cell.length_c   1.000
_cell.angle_alpha   90.00
_cell.angle_beta   90.00
_cell.angle_gamma   90.00
#
_symmetry.space_group_name_H-M   'P 1'
#
loop_
_entity.id
_entity.type
_entity.pdbx_description
1 polymer ?
#
loop_
_entity_poly.entity_id
_entity_poly.type
_entity_poly.pdbx_seq_one_letter_code
_entity_poly.pdbx_strand_id
1 'polypeptide(L)'
;DSPIANEAESIILVWGDVPFLKRETVAKVVDTHWTNGNSFTFASRHVDSAYTIISRDEFDQVIEVIETRENGLKPSSGERDIGLFVFNQKCVMEALEEELPNKYGKLTSGHGFLYIIKHLVSRGFRVEALPIAKEQELISLNKLSDLNLPIGDSV
;
A
#
# COMPACT_ATOMS: atom_id res chain seq x y z
N ASP A 1 8.01 -23.32 -5.98
CA ASP A 1 8.70 -22.02 -5.83
C ASP A 1 9.32 -21.57 -7.14
N SER A 2 9.23 -20.29 -7.45
CA SER A 2 9.89 -19.68 -8.61
C SER A 2 11.31 -19.28 -8.22
N PRO A 3 12.37 -19.86 -8.82
CA PRO A 3 13.75 -19.52 -8.48
C PRO A 3 14.05 -18.02 -8.63
N ILE A 4 13.46 -17.40 -9.66
CA ILE A 4 13.61 -15.97 -9.98
C ILE A 4 13.08 -15.10 -8.84
N ALA A 5 12.01 -15.54 -8.15
CA ALA A 5 11.44 -14.79 -7.04
C ALA A 5 12.27 -14.89 -5.76
N ASN A 6 13.19 -15.85 -5.63
CA ASN A 6 14.07 -15.97 -4.47
C ASN A 6 15.37 -15.15 -4.62
N GLU A 7 15.69 -14.71 -5.84
CA GLU A 7 16.88 -13.91 -6.16
C GLU A 7 16.56 -12.42 -6.34
N ALA A 8 15.29 -12.03 -6.30
CA ALA A 8 14.89 -10.64 -6.48
C ALA A 8 15.30 -9.79 -5.26
N GLU A 9 16.02 -8.69 -5.50
CA GLU A 9 16.30 -7.74 -4.42
C GLU A 9 15.03 -7.01 -3.98
N SER A 10 14.26 -6.52 -4.96
CA SER A 10 13.03 -5.79 -4.76
C SER A 10 11.85 -6.45 -5.48
N ILE A 11 10.68 -6.41 -4.85
CA ILE A 11 9.42 -6.96 -5.35
C ILE A 11 8.45 -5.80 -5.61
N ILE A 12 7.73 -5.87 -6.72
CA ILE A 12 6.53 -5.06 -6.96
C ILE A 12 5.32 -5.92 -6.59
N LEU A 13 4.50 -5.43 -5.66
CA LEU A 13 3.22 -6.02 -5.29
C LEU A 13 2.09 -5.10 -5.71
N VAL A 14 1.10 -5.68 -6.38
CA VAL A 14 -0.11 -4.97 -6.83
C VAL A 14 -1.33 -5.77 -6.39
N TRP A 15 -2.32 -5.10 -5.80
CA TRP A 15 -3.63 -5.71 -5.56
C TRP A 15 -4.36 -5.94 -6.89
N GLY A 16 -4.82 -7.17 -7.11
CA GLY A 16 -5.37 -7.58 -8.41
C GLY A 16 -6.73 -6.96 -8.76
N ASP A 17 -7.35 -6.27 -7.82
CA ASP A 17 -8.66 -5.62 -7.95
C ASP A 17 -8.55 -4.14 -8.34
N VAL A 18 -7.35 -3.60 -8.61
CA VAL A 18 -7.11 -2.20 -9.02
C VAL A 18 -6.80 -2.13 -10.53
N PRO A 19 -7.81 -2.10 -11.41
CA PRO A 19 -7.62 -2.30 -12.86
C PRO A 19 -7.03 -1.11 -13.61
N PHE A 20 -7.09 0.10 -13.06
CA PHE A 20 -6.74 1.34 -13.79
C PHE A 20 -5.37 1.89 -13.44
N LEU A 21 -4.50 1.06 -12.86
CA LEU A 21 -3.15 1.45 -12.46
C LEU A 21 -2.37 2.03 -13.65
N LYS A 22 -1.83 3.24 -13.50
CA LYS A 22 -1.14 3.95 -14.57
C LYS A 22 0.33 3.55 -14.63
N ARG A 23 0.87 3.48 -15.85
CA ARG A 23 2.29 3.21 -16.09
C ARG A 23 3.17 4.24 -15.39
N GLU A 24 2.77 5.51 -15.43
CA GLU A 24 3.52 6.63 -14.87
C GLU A 24 3.60 6.53 -13.34
N THR A 25 2.52 6.10 -12.69
CA THR A 25 2.48 5.84 -11.25
C THR A 25 3.45 4.72 -10.90
N VAL A 26 3.36 3.57 -11.57
CA VAL A 26 4.28 2.44 -11.36
C VAL A 26 5.73 2.86 -11.55
N ALA A 27 6.04 3.50 -12.69
CA ALA A 27 7.38 3.96 -13.00
C ALA A 27 7.92 4.93 -11.94
N LYS A 28 7.07 5.81 -11.39
CA LYS A 28 7.49 6.76 -10.36
C LYS A 28 7.74 6.09 -9.00
N VAL A 29 6.90 5.15 -8.58
CA VAL A 29 7.11 4.39 -7.33
C VAL A 29 8.42 3.61 -7.41
N VAL A 30 8.64 2.94 -8.53
CA VAL A 30 9.88 2.24 -8.90
C VAL A 30 11.07 3.19 -8.82
N ASP A 31 11.10 4.24 -9.64
CA ASP A 31 12.20 5.21 -9.70
C ASP A 31 12.55 5.80 -8.33
N THR A 32 11.53 6.20 -7.57
CA THR A 32 11.73 6.73 -6.22
C THR A 32 12.28 5.69 -5.25
N HIS A 33 11.81 4.43 -5.31
CA HIS A 33 12.32 3.36 -4.47
C HIS A 33 13.83 3.18 -4.61
N TRP A 34 14.31 3.07 -5.86
CA TRP A 34 15.76 2.91 -6.13
C TRP A 34 16.54 4.20 -5.86
N THR A 35 16.10 5.34 -6.37
CA THR A 35 16.85 6.61 -6.24
C THR A 35 17.04 7.03 -4.79
N ASN A 36 16.05 6.79 -3.93
CA ASN A 36 16.11 7.16 -2.52
C ASN A 36 16.72 6.05 -1.62
N GLY A 37 17.00 4.86 -2.17
CA GLY A 37 17.43 3.71 -1.38
C GLY A 37 16.38 3.30 -0.35
N ASN A 38 15.10 3.38 -0.72
CA ASN A 38 14.01 3.00 0.18
C ASN A 38 13.99 1.48 0.37
N SER A 39 13.56 1.04 1.54
CA SER A 39 13.26 -0.38 1.78
C SER A 39 11.82 -0.73 1.46
N PHE A 40 10.93 0.27 1.48
CA PHE A 40 9.52 0.12 1.16
C PHE A 40 8.98 1.42 0.56
N THR A 41 8.28 1.36 -0.56
CA THR A 41 7.74 2.54 -1.25
C THR A 41 6.37 2.20 -1.81
N PHE A 42 5.41 3.10 -1.71
CA PHE A 42 4.06 2.83 -2.21
C PHE A 42 3.34 4.07 -2.70
N ALA A 43 2.40 3.86 -3.62
CA ALA A 43 1.57 4.94 -4.13
C ALA A 43 0.39 5.19 -3.18
N SER A 44 0.05 6.47 -3.02
CA SER A 44 -1.02 6.94 -2.18
C SER A 44 -1.77 8.11 -2.82
N ARG A 45 -2.87 8.52 -2.19
CA ARG A 45 -3.65 9.70 -2.56
C ARG A 45 -4.41 10.25 -1.36
N HIS A 46 -4.57 11.57 -1.31
CA HIS A 46 -5.49 12.23 -0.39
C HIS A 46 -6.94 12.12 -0.88
N VAL A 47 -7.85 11.74 0.02
CA VAL A 47 -9.27 11.53 -0.27
C VAL A 47 -10.14 12.02 0.88
N ASP A 48 -11.43 12.22 0.63
CA ASP A 48 -12.40 12.59 1.67
C ASP A 48 -12.86 11.38 2.51
N SER A 49 -12.64 10.15 2.02
CA SER A 49 -13.05 8.91 2.66
C SER A 49 -11.99 7.82 2.46
N ALA A 50 -11.05 7.76 3.40
CA ALA A 50 -9.92 6.86 3.43
C ALA A 50 -10.22 5.60 4.26
N TYR A 51 -10.19 4.42 3.63
CA TYR A 51 -10.39 3.15 4.34
C TYR A 51 -9.09 2.54 4.87
N THR A 52 -7.95 2.92 4.29
CA THR A 52 -6.63 2.84 4.90
C THR A 52 -6.14 4.26 5.17
N ILE A 53 -5.53 4.51 6.32
CA ILE A 53 -5.06 5.85 6.69
C ILE A 53 -3.57 5.79 6.91
N ILE A 54 -2.82 6.55 6.12
CA ILE A 54 -1.39 6.74 6.30
C ILE A 54 -1.20 7.77 7.42
N SER A 55 -0.51 7.38 8.47
CA SER A 55 -0.11 8.28 9.57
C SER A 55 1.31 8.76 9.32
N ARG A 56 1.55 10.06 9.51
CA ARG A 56 2.86 10.70 9.33
C ARG A 56 3.29 11.42 10.60
N ASP A 57 4.61 11.53 10.78
CA ASP A 57 5.19 12.34 11.86
C ASP A 57 5.25 13.83 11.47
N GLU A 58 5.84 14.63 12.36
CA GLU A 58 6.01 16.08 12.16
C GLU A 58 6.99 16.45 11.04
N PHE A 59 7.77 15.49 10.53
CA PHE A 59 8.70 15.64 9.41
C PHE A 59 8.13 15.07 8.10
N ASP A 60 6.83 14.79 8.06
CA ASP A 60 6.12 14.19 6.92
C ASP A 60 6.57 12.75 6.60
N GLN A 61 7.20 12.05 7.55
CA GLN A 61 7.65 10.67 7.37
C GLN A 61 6.55 9.68 7.77
N VAL A 62 6.43 8.58 7.04
CA VAL A 62 5.43 7.53 7.31
C VAL A 62 5.71 6.87 8.66
N ILE A 63 4.70 6.80 9.53
CA ILE A 63 4.73 6.05 10.79
C ILE A 63 4.10 4.67 10.59
N GLU A 64 2.89 4.61 10.03
CA GLU A 64 2.13 3.38 9.84
C GLU A 64 0.98 3.56 8.82
N VAL A 65 0.38 2.45 8.41
CA VAL A 65 -0.87 2.44 7.64
C VAL A 65 -1.95 1.73 8.45
N ILE A 66 -3.04 2.44 8.74
CA ILE A 66 -4.12 2.00 9.62
C ILE A 66 -5.30 1.55 8.77
N GLU A 67 -5.67 0.28 8.86
CA GLU A 67 -6.90 -0.24 8.26
C GLU A 67 -8.10 0.14 9.15
N THR A 68 -8.97 1.02 8.65
CA THR A 68 -10.13 1.52 9.41
C THR A 68 -11.06 0.39 9.85
N ARG A 69 -11.34 -0.56 8.94
CA ARG A 69 -12.17 -1.74 9.19
C ARG A 69 -11.66 -2.53 10.39
N GLU A 70 -10.39 -2.93 10.38
CA GLU A 70 -9.80 -3.76 11.45
C GLU A 70 -9.71 -3.04 12.80
N ASN A 71 -9.84 -1.71 12.81
CA ASN A 71 -9.80 -0.89 14.02
C ASN A 71 -11.16 -0.33 14.45
N GLY A 72 -12.25 -0.72 13.77
CA GLY A 72 -13.60 -0.21 14.06
C GLY A 72 -13.75 1.29 13.83
N LEU A 73 -12.85 1.88 13.05
CA LEU A 73 -12.88 3.29 12.67
C LEU A 73 -13.77 3.47 11.44
N LYS A 74 -14.41 4.63 11.34
CA LYS A 74 -15.10 5.02 10.10
C LYS A 74 -14.09 5.64 9.14
N PRO A 75 -14.22 5.41 7.82
CA PRO A 75 -13.47 6.16 6.84
C PRO A 75 -13.64 7.68 7.04
N SER A 76 -12.55 8.42 6.88
CA SER A 76 -12.49 9.86 7.07
C SER A 76 -11.58 10.50 6.02
N SER A 77 -11.53 11.83 5.97
CA SER A 77 -10.55 12.51 5.12
C SER A 77 -9.13 12.15 5.57
N GLY A 78 -8.25 11.90 4.60
CA GLY A 78 -6.87 11.50 4.87
C GLY A 78 -6.16 10.98 3.62
N GLU A 79 -4.90 10.60 3.82
CA GLU A 79 -4.09 9.94 2.80
C GLU A 79 -4.26 8.42 2.91
N ARG A 80 -4.49 7.75 1.78
CA ARG A 80 -4.66 6.30 1.70
C ARG A 80 -3.76 5.68 0.65
N ASP A 81 -3.43 4.40 0.83
CA ASP A 81 -2.76 3.63 -0.21
C ASP A 81 -3.73 3.23 -1.34
N ILE A 82 -3.15 2.85 -2.48
CA ILE A 82 -3.87 2.42 -3.67
C ILE A 82 -3.60 0.95 -4.06
N GLY A 83 -2.96 0.17 -3.18
CA GLY A 83 -2.62 -1.21 -3.50
C GLY A 83 -1.42 -1.42 -4.43
N LEU A 84 -0.50 -0.45 -4.56
CA LEU A 84 0.75 -0.57 -5.31
C LEU A 84 1.95 -0.34 -4.38
N PHE A 85 2.80 -1.36 -4.25
CA PHE A 85 3.96 -1.37 -3.35
C PHE A 85 5.21 -1.85 -4.09
N VAL A 86 6.36 -1.28 -3.74
CA VAL A 86 7.70 -1.72 -4.14
C VAL A 86 8.55 -1.85 -2.87
N PHE A 87 9.15 -2.99 -2.63
CA PHE A 87 9.87 -3.24 -1.38
C PHE A 87 11.04 -4.20 -1.54
N ASN A 88 12.02 -4.09 -0.64
CA ASN A 88 13.11 -5.05 -0.52
C ASN A 88 12.57 -6.37 0.02
N GLN A 89 12.79 -7.46 -0.73
CA GLN A 89 12.21 -8.76 -0.42
C GLN A 89 12.58 -9.23 0.97
N LYS A 90 13.87 -9.18 1.32
CA LYS A 90 14.39 -9.75 2.55
C LYS A 90 13.70 -9.19 3.81
N CYS A 91 13.67 -7.87 3.97
CA CYS A 91 13.12 -7.26 5.19
C CYS A 91 11.61 -7.44 5.31
N VAL A 92 10.88 -7.47 4.19
CA VAL A 92 9.44 -7.72 4.18
C VAL A 92 9.13 -9.18 4.49
N MET A 93 9.83 -10.13 3.88
CA MET A 93 9.60 -11.55 4.16
C MET A 93 9.93 -11.90 5.61
N GLU A 94 11.04 -11.40 6.15
CA GLU A 94 11.38 -11.55 7.58
C GLU A 94 10.26 -11.00 8.47
N ALA A 95 9.75 -9.79 8.20
CA ALA A 95 8.66 -9.20 8.98
C ALA A 95 7.32 -9.95 8.87
N LEU A 96 7.04 -10.59 7.72
CA LEU A 96 5.83 -11.39 7.53
C LEU A 96 5.90 -12.73 8.27
N GLU A 97 7.09 -13.35 8.36
CA GLU A 97 7.30 -14.60 9.07
C GLU A 97 7.21 -14.42 10.60
N GLU A 98 7.71 -13.31 11.12
CA GLU A 98 7.70 -13.00 12.54
C GLU A 98 6.29 -12.88 13.16
N GLU A 99 6.15 -13.24 14.44
CA GLU A 99 4.93 -13.02 15.22
C GLU A 99 4.91 -11.60 15.78
N LEU A 100 4.42 -10.66 14.98
CA LEU A 100 4.37 -9.24 15.28
C LEU A 100 2.97 -8.76 15.67
N PRO A 101 2.85 -7.71 16.50
CA PRO A 101 1.57 -7.07 16.79
C PRO A 101 0.81 -6.67 15.52
N ASN A 102 -0.50 -6.93 15.52
CA ASN A 102 -1.43 -6.68 14.41
C ASN A 102 -1.18 -7.52 13.13
N LYS A 103 -0.40 -8.60 13.21
CA LYS A 103 -0.22 -9.57 12.12
C LYS A 103 -1.55 -10.12 11.61
N TYR A 104 -2.46 -10.45 12.53
CA TYR A 104 -3.79 -10.92 12.20
C TYR A 104 -4.84 -9.83 12.42
N GLY A 105 -5.72 -9.63 11.44
CA GLY A 105 -6.82 -8.68 11.52
C GLY A 105 -7.79 -9.04 12.66
N LYS A 106 -8.24 -8.04 13.41
CA LYS A 106 -9.14 -8.25 14.55
C LYS A 106 -10.52 -8.72 14.12
N LEU A 107 -10.98 -8.31 12.94
CA LEU A 107 -12.30 -8.68 12.42
C LEU A 107 -12.23 -9.85 11.44
N THR A 108 -11.21 -9.87 10.58
CA THR A 108 -11.09 -10.89 9.53
C THR A 108 -10.32 -12.14 9.96
N SER A 109 -9.51 -12.04 11.03
CA SER A 109 -8.56 -13.09 11.45
C SER A 109 -7.54 -13.50 10.37
N GLY A 110 -7.49 -12.81 9.23
CA GLY A 110 -6.54 -13.04 8.16
C GLY A 110 -5.18 -12.40 8.48
N HIS A 111 -4.11 -12.95 7.92
CA HIS A 111 -2.79 -12.33 7.97
C HIS A 111 -2.81 -11.06 7.11
N GLY A 112 -2.72 -9.90 7.76
CA GLY A 112 -2.68 -8.60 7.08
C GLY A 112 -1.35 -8.38 6.39
N PHE A 113 -1.29 -7.43 5.45
CA PHE A 113 -0.03 -7.01 4.83
C PHE A 113 0.46 -5.68 5.38
N LEU A 114 -0.44 -4.71 5.58
CA LEU A 114 -0.08 -3.32 5.87
C LEU A 114 0.54 -3.12 7.27
N TYR A 115 0.29 -4.02 8.21
CA TYR A 115 0.83 -3.95 9.57
C TYR A 115 2.36 -3.90 9.60
N ILE A 116 3.03 -4.51 8.62
CA ILE A 116 4.51 -4.57 8.56
C ILE A 116 5.12 -3.18 8.43
N ILE A 117 4.40 -2.21 7.84
CA ILE A 117 4.93 -0.87 7.58
C ILE A 117 5.38 -0.20 8.88
N LYS A 118 4.57 -0.29 9.95
CA LYS A 118 4.92 0.22 11.27
C LYS A 118 6.19 -0.42 11.82
N HIS A 119 6.30 -1.74 11.66
CA HIS A 119 7.44 -2.50 12.16
C HIS A 119 8.71 -2.17 11.39
N LEU A 120 8.62 -2.00 10.06
CA LEU A 120 9.74 -1.57 9.24
C LEU A 120 10.23 -0.18 9.66
N VAL A 121 9.33 0.79 9.82
CA VAL A 121 9.66 2.14 10.30
C VAL A 121 10.35 2.08 11.67
N SER A 122 9.81 1.31 12.61
CA SER A 122 10.38 1.17 13.96
C SER A 122 11.80 0.56 13.99
N ARG A 123 12.15 -0.23 12.97
CA ARG A 123 13.49 -0.82 12.79
C ARG A 123 14.46 0.12 12.07
N GLY A 124 14.02 1.34 11.72
CA GLY A 124 14.81 2.32 11.00
C GLY A 124 14.89 2.08 9.49
N PHE A 125 14.05 1.20 8.93
CA PHE A 125 13.96 1.07 7.48
C PHE A 125 13.33 2.31 6.87
N ARG A 126 13.85 2.71 5.71
CA ARG A 126 13.35 3.87 4.97
C ARG A 126 12.06 3.49 4.24
N VAL A 127 10.94 4.07 4.68
CA VAL A 127 9.60 3.87 4.11
C VAL A 127 9.08 5.18 3.55
N GLU A 128 8.54 5.16 2.33
CA GLU A 128 8.03 6.36 1.66
C GLU A 128 6.68 6.11 0.99
N ALA A 129 5.70 6.98 1.25
CA ALA A 129 4.40 7.00 0.58
C ALA A 129 4.32 8.20 -0.36
N LEU A 130 3.92 7.96 -1.60
CA LEU A 130 3.90 8.97 -2.67
C LEU A 130 2.47 9.36 -3.04
N PRO A 131 1.99 10.57 -2.68
CA PRO A 131 0.63 11.04 -2.94
C PRO A 131 0.44 11.45 -4.42
N ILE A 132 0.77 10.56 -5.35
CA ILE A 132 0.87 10.81 -6.80
C ILE A 132 -0.27 10.17 -7.61
N ALA A 133 -1.02 9.24 -7.01
CA ALA A 133 -2.04 8.48 -7.72
C ALA A 133 -3.20 9.39 -8.17
N LYS A 134 -3.85 9.00 -9.27
CA LYS A 134 -5.04 9.66 -9.81
C LYS A 134 -6.32 9.03 -9.27
N GLU A 135 -7.43 9.75 -9.40
CA GLU A 135 -8.73 9.30 -8.88
C GLU A 135 -9.18 7.96 -9.48
N GLN A 136 -8.92 7.75 -10.79
CA GLN A 136 -9.22 6.49 -11.47
C GLN A 136 -8.46 5.30 -10.88
N GLU A 137 -7.26 5.51 -10.34
CA GLU A 137 -6.43 4.46 -9.72
C GLU A 137 -6.91 4.08 -8.32
N LEU A 138 -7.90 4.79 -7.75
CA LEU A 138 -8.57 4.41 -6.50
C LEU A 138 -9.71 3.42 -6.70
N ILE A 139 -10.15 3.23 -7.95
CA ILE A 139 -11.25 2.33 -8.27
C ILE A 139 -10.77 0.89 -8.05
N SER A 140 -11.45 0.19 -7.15
CA SER A 140 -11.19 -1.20 -6.80
C SER A 140 -12.47 -2.03 -6.98
N LEU A 141 -12.33 -3.22 -7.55
CA LEU A 141 -13.43 -4.12 -7.93
C LEU A 141 -13.59 -5.23 -6.89
N ASN A 142 -14.40 -4.99 -5.86
CA ASN A 142 -14.60 -5.93 -4.75
C ASN A 142 -15.85 -6.80 -4.91
N LYS A 143 -16.86 -6.33 -5.66
CA LYS A 143 -18.13 -7.01 -5.89
C LYS A 143 -18.63 -6.76 -7.31
N LEU A 144 -19.50 -7.63 -7.81
CA LEU A 144 -20.00 -7.55 -9.20
C LEU A 144 -20.64 -6.21 -9.56
N SER A 145 -21.28 -5.53 -8.60
CA SER A 145 -21.87 -4.20 -8.84
C SER A 145 -20.82 -3.14 -9.19
N ASP A 146 -19.56 -3.35 -8.81
CA ASP A 146 -18.46 -2.42 -9.08
C ASP A 146 -18.06 -2.46 -10.56
N LEU A 147 -18.56 -3.41 -11.36
CA LEU A 147 -18.39 -3.41 -12.82
C LEU A 147 -19.29 -2.38 -13.53
N ASN A 148 -20.34 -1.90 -12.84
CA ASN A 148 -21.26 -0.90 -13.38
C ASN A 148 -20.71 0.52 -13.21
N LEU A 149 -19.39 0.70 -13.29
CA LEU A 149 -18.79 2.03 -13.24
C LEU A 149 -19.43 2.88 -14.33
N PRO A 150 -19.74 4.16 -14.04
CA PRO A 150 -20.03 5.10 -15.12
C PRO A 150 -18.76 5.17 -15.96
N ILE A 151 -18.74 4.42 -17.06
CA ILE A 151 -17.79 4.62 -18.15
C ILE A 151 -18.06 6.07 -18.55
N GLY A 152 -17.11 6.96 -18.27
CA GLY A 152 -17.25 8.36 -18.59
C GLY A 152 -17.71 8.48 -20.04
N ASP A 153 -18.85 9.16 -20.22
CA ASP A 153 -19.22 9.69 -21.51
C ASP A 153 -18.00 10.40 -22.08
N SER A 154 -17.66 10.03 -23.30
CA SER A 154 -16.62 10.69 -24.06
C SER A 154 -17.08 12.13 -24.30
N VAL A 155 -16.43 13.11 -23.67
CA VAL A 155 -16.42 14.51 -24.12
C VAL A 155 -15.01 15.04 -23.98
#